data_AF-A0AAV9R5M3-F1
#
_entry.id   AF-A0AAV9R5M3-F1
#
_cell.length_a   1.000
_cell.length_b   1.000
_cell.length_c   1.000
_cell.angle_alpha   90.00
_cell.angle_beta   90.00
_cell.angle_gamma   90.00
#
_symmetry.space_group_name_H-M   'P 1'
#
loop_
_entity.id
_entity.type
_entity.pdbx_description
1 polymer ?
#
loop_
_entity_poly.entity_id
_entity_poly.type
_entity_poly.pdbx_seq_one_letter_code
_entity_poly.pdbx_strand_id
1 'polypeptide(L)'
;MIVSTPSHKVVHQLPVLNFSSISDTSYYCRVVQVLSSKMLEQETRYRQLTQEQLDNFTLDMNAAYARLKGVEEAIDSHMEAEEAARKAHQLWLSVEALNYTLKTAGTESPSMPLEDAADAVRASCVDNDFALALALALPEESLKRGVYSEASLRARFNSLRSLARRVALIDESHNTLYQYFLSYLQAALLFENQQEAPPTQLHSEDLDSFKLLSYASYCLEHGDLELAAKLVNQLRGEARRVVEDWLTEARLTLETRQVVSLLSAYANAVGLGTTQAP
;
A
#
# COMPACT_ATOMS: atom_id res chain seq x y z
N MET A 1 72.51 -46.23 -114.32
CA MET A 1 72.39 -47.69 -114.11
C MET A 1 71.18 -47.87 -113.19
N ILE A 2 70.11 -48.60 -113.56
CA ILE A 2 70.01 -50.06 -113.81
C ILE A 2 70.32 -50.81 -112.49
N VAL A 3 69.46 -51.61 -111.84
CA VAL A 3 68.00 -51.95 -111.98
C VAL A 3 67.56 -52.55 -110.59
N SER A 4 66.31 -52.75 -110.14
CA SER A 4 65.02 -53.11 -110.78
C SER A 4 63.77 -52.76 -109.92
N THR A 5 62.59 -53.22 -110.39
CA THR A 5 61.25 -53.28 -109.76
C THR A 5 60.89 -54.77 -109.40
N PRO A 6 59.71 -55.20 -108.84
CA PRO A 6 58.41 -54.51 -108.78
C PRO A 6 57.43 -54.74 -107.57
N SER A 7 56.40 -53.89 -107.55
CA SER A 7 54.96 -54.12 -107.24
C SER A 7 54.47 -55.17 -106.23
N HIS A 8 53.53 -54.75 -105.35
CA HIS A 8 52.10 -55.04 -105.61
C HIS A 8 51.04 -54.19 -104.87
N LYS A 9 49.99 -53.81 -105.64
CA LYS A 9 48.60 -53.38 -105.33
C LYS A 9 48.25 -52.57 -104.06
N VAL A 10 47.65 -51.41 -104.31
CA VAL A 10 46.73 -50.67 -103.43
C VAL A 10 45.36 -51.37 -103.35
N VAL A 11 44.70 -51.30 -102.18
CA VAL A 11 43.22 -51.36 -102.05
C VAL A 11 42.79 -50.30 -101.03
N HIS A 12 41.85 -49.44 -101.38
CA HIS A 12 41.17 -48.54 -100.44
C HIS A 12 39.98 -49.25 -99.80
N GLN A 13 39.83 -49.13 -98.48
CA GLN A 13 38.55 -49.36 -97.80
C GLN A 13 38.30 -48.21 -96.82
N LEU A 14 37.12 -47.59 -96.88
CA LEU A 14 36.69 -46.52 -95.96
C LEU A 14 36.37 -47.08 -94.56
N PRO A 15 36.34 -46.25 -93.50
CA PRO A 15 36.54 -46.73 -92.13
C PRO A 15 35.42 -47.65 -91.66
N VAL A 16 35.81 -48.82 -91.15
CA VAL A 16 34.95 -49.63 -90.30
C VAL A 16 34.66 -48.82 -89.04
N LEU A 17 33.40 -48.43 -88.85
CA LEU A 17 33.00 -47.53 -87.77
C LEU A 17 33.33 -48.13 -86.41
N ASN A 18 33.77 -47.27 -85.50
CA ASN A 18 34.50 -47.62 -84.28
C ASN A 18 33.57 -48.12 -83.15
N PHE A 19 32.71 -49.09 -83.46
CA PHE A 19 31.51 -49.41 -82.69
C PHE A 19 31.82 -49.89 -81.27
N SER A 20 32.91 -50.66 -81.09
CA SER A 20 33.44 -51.05 -79.78
C SER A 20 33.87 -49.83 -78.96
N SER A 21 34.74 -48.97 -79.50
CA SER A 21 35.21 -47.78 -78.78
C SER A 21 34.07 -46.81 -78.46
N ILE A 22 33.05 -46.72 -79.32
CA ILE A 22 31.85 -45.90 -79.09
C ILE A 22 31.03 -46.48 -77.93
N SER A 23 30.84 -47.80 -77.87
CA SER A 23 30.22 -48.44 -76.71
C SER A 23 31.04 -48.22 -75.44
N ASP A 24 32.35 -48.45 -75.46
CA ASP A 24 33.26 -48.27 -74.31
C ASP A 24 33.22 -46.81 -73.80
N THR A 25 33.35 -45.84 -74.70
CA THR A 25 33.25 -44.41 -74.37
C THR A 25 31.88 -44.06 -73.77
N SER A 26 30.79 -44.67 -74.26
CA SER A 26 29.45 -44.48 -73.68
C SER A 26 29.31 -45.10 -72.28
N TYR A 27 29.98 -46.23 -72.01
CA TYR A 27 30.03 -46.83 -70.67
C TYR A 27 30.84 -45.97 -69.71
N TYR A 28 32.03 -45.50 -70.09
CA TYR A 28 32.81 -44.57 -69.27
C TYR A 28 32.05 -43.26 -69.00
N CYS A 29 31.37 -42.69 -70.00
CA CYS A 29 30.54 -41.50 -69.82
C CYS A 29 29.40 -41.74 -68.81
N ARG A 30 28.72 -42.90 -68.88
CA ARG A 30 27.68 -43.29 -67.89
C ARG A 30 28.25 -43.47 -66.49
N VAL A 31 29.42 -44.11 -66.35
CA VAL A 31 30.08 -44.31 -65.04
C VAL A 31 30.48 -42.96 -64.43
N VAL A 32 31.07 -42.05 -65.21
CA VAL A 32 31.41 -40.70 -64.76
C VAL A 32 30.16 -39.89 -64.38
N GLN A 33 29.08 -39.99 -65.16
CA GLN A 33 27.81 -39.32 -64.85
C GLN A 33 27.18 -39.83 -63.55
N VAL A 34 27.17 -41.15 -63.31
CA VAL A 34 26.65 -41.76 -62.06
C VAL A 34 27.57 -41.47 -60.86
N LEU A 35 28.88 -41.39 -61.06
CA LEU A 35 29.80 -40.98 -60.00
C LEU A 35 29.58 -39.50 -59.65
N SER A 36 29.46 -38.63 -60.65
CA SER A 36 29.18 -37.20 -60.47
C SER A 36 27.82 -36.95 -59.81
N SER A 37 26.78 -37.72 -60.13
CA SER A 37 25.48 -37.58 -59.46
C SER A 37 25.58 -37.99 -57.99
N LYS A 38 26.26 -39.09 -57.68
CA LYS A 38 26.47 -39.53 -56.28
C LYS A 38 27.31 -38.56 -55.46
N MET A 39 28.35 -37.95 -56.06
CA MET A 39 29.13 -36.91 -55.39
C MET A 39 28.28 -35.67 -55.09
N LEU A 40 27.47 -35.23 -56.06
CA LEU A 40 26.54 -34.10 -55.87
C LEU A 40 25.46 -34.43 -54.82
N GLU A 41 24.89 -35.64 -54.83
CA GLU A 41 23.94 -36.11 -53.82
C GLU A 41 24.54 -36.19 -52.42
N GLN A 42 25.82 -36.56 -52.28
CA GLN A 42 26.50 -36.51 -50.99
C GLN A 42 26.72 -35.07 -50.55
N GLU A 43 27.20 -34.20 -51.44
CA GLU A 43 27.46 -32.80 -51.12
C GLU A 43 26.17 -32.05 -50.73
N THR A 44 25.04 -32.27 -51.43
CA THR A 44 23.76 -31.68 -51.04
C THR A 44 23.27 -32.21 -49.69
N ARG A 45 23.42 -33.52 -49.40
CA ARG A 45 23.07 -34.08 -48.08
C ARG A 45 23.93 -33.51 -46.96
N TYR A 46 25.24 -33.35 -47.17
CA TYR A 46 26.11 -32.71 -46.17
C TYR A 46 25.70 -31.26 -45.92
N ARG A 47 25.45 -30.48 -46.98
CA ARG A 47 24.96 -29.09 -46.86
C ARG A 47 23.60 -29.02 -46.14
N GLN A 48 22.68 -29.93 -46.45
CA GLN A 48 21.37 -30.05 -45.77
C GLN A 48 21.54 -30.34 -44.28
N LEU A 49 22.30 -31.38 -43.91
CA LEU A 49 22.54 -31.74 -42.50
C LEU A 49 23.22 -30.61 -41.71
N THR A 50 24.17 -29.88 -42.33
CA THR A 50 24.79 -28.71 -41.68
C THR A 50 23.80 -27.55 -41.53
N GLN A 51 22.94 -27.30 -42.53
CA GLN A 51 21.90 -26.27 -42.42
C GLN A 51 20.87 -26.64 -41.34
N GLU A 52 20.37 -27.87 -41.32
CA GLU A 52 19.47 -28.39 -40.28
C GLU A 52 20.08 -28.26 -38.88
N GLN A 53 21.38 -28.52 -38.71
CA GLN A 53 22.08 -28.33 -37.43
C GLN A 53 22.14 -26.84 -37.01
N LEU A 54 22.42 -25.93 -37.95
CA LEU A 54 22.46 -24.49 -37.68
C LEU A 54 21.06 -23.93 -37.39
N ASP A 55 20.04 -24.37 -38.12
CA ASP A 55 18.65 -23.94 -37.94
C ASP A 55 18.11 -24.42 -36.59
N ASN A 56 18.36 -25.68 -36.22
CA ASN A 56 18.00 -26.22 -34.90
C ASN A 56 18.73 -25.49 -33.76
N PHE A 57 20.05 -25.27 -33.88
CA PHE A 57 20.81 -24.50 -32.88
C PHE A 57 20.32 -23.05 -32.75
N THR A 58 19.94 -22.43 -33.86
CA THR A 58 19.36 -21.07 -33.87
C THR A 58 17.99 -21.04 -33.20
N LEU A 59 17.16 -22.06 -33.41
CA LEU A 59 15.88 -22.24 -32.74
C LEU A 59 16.07 -22.42 -31.23
N ASP A 60 16.95 -23.32 -30.81
CA ASP A 60 17.24 -23.56 -29.38
C ASP A 60 17.82 -22.32 -28.69
N MET A 61 18.73 -21.59 -29.35
CA MET A 61 19.29 -20.33 -28.83
C MET A 61 18.23 -19.24 -28.70
N ASN A 62 17.34 -19.09 -29.70
CA ASN A 62 16.23 -18.14 -29.63
C ASN A 62 15.20 -18.53 -28.54
N ALA A 63 14.93 -19.82 -28.36
CA ALA A 63 14.05 -20.32 -27.30
C ALA A 63 14.66 -20.14 -25.90
N ALA A 64 15.98 -20.31 -25.75
CA ALA A 64 16.70 -20.01 -24.51
C ALA A 64 16.69 -18.50 -24.21
N TYR A 65 16.94 -17.65 -25.21
CA TYR A 65 16.89 -16.20 -25.07
C TYR A 65 15.49 -15.69 -24.70
N ALA A 66 14.44 -16.21 -25.35
CA ALA A 66 13.05 -15.87 -25.02
C ALA A 66 12.66 -16.27 -23.58
N ARG A 67 13.15 -17.43 -23.10
CA ARG A 67 12.96 -17.84 -21.69
C ARG A 67 13.72 -16.94 -20.72
N LEU A 68 14.97 -16.60 -21.02
CA LEU A 68 15.77 -15.70 -20.19
C LEU A 68 15.11 -14.32 -20.07
N LYS A 69 14.68 -13.73 -21.19
CA LYS A 69 13.95 -12.46 -21.17
C LYS A 69 12.63 -12.55 -20.40
N GLY A 70 11.86 -13.63 -20.56
CA GLY A 70 10.63 -13.83 -19.79
C GLY A 70 10.85 -14.00 -18.28
N VAL A 71 12.05 -14.44 -17.86
CA VAL A 71 12.46 -14.50 -16.45
C VAL A 71 12.96 -13.13 -15.96
N GLU A 72 13.69 -12.38 -16.78
CA GLU A 72 14.12 -11.00 -16.52
C GLU A 72 12.91 -10.08 -16.30
N GLU A 73 11.96 -10.08 -17.23
CA GLU A 73 10.71 -9.28 -17.18
C GLU A 73 9.83 -9.67 -15.98
N ALA A 74 9.80 -10.96 -15.60
CA ALA A 74 9.11 -11.41 -14.38
C ALA A 74 9.83 -10.95 -13.10
N ILE A 75 11.16 -11.02 -13.04
CA ILE A 75 11.96 -10.56 -11.88
C ILE A 75 11.79 -9.06 -11.66
N ASP A 76 11.82 -8.25 -12.72
CA ASP A 76 11.61 -6.80 -12.62
C ASP A 76 10.20 -6.49 -12.08
N SER A 77 9.16 -7.15 -12.61
CA SER A 77 7.78 -6.96 -12.11
C SER A 77 7.59 -7.39 -10.65
N HIS A 78 8.25 -8.47 -10.22
CA HIS A 78 8.24 -8.90 -8.82
C HIS A 78 9.04 -7.95 -7.91
N MET A 79 10.12 -7.34 -8.40
CA MET A 79 10.90 -6.36 -7.64
C MET A 79 10.09 -5.08 -7.38
N GLU A 80 9.38 -4.56 -8.40
CA GLU A 80 8.48 -3.41 -8.24
C GLU A 80 7.34 -3.72 -7.26
N ALA A 81 6.72 -4.90 -7.37
CA ALA A 81 5.65 -5.33 -6.47
C ALA A 81 6.14 -5.51 -5.02
N GLU A 82 7.33 -6.09 -4.82
CA GLU A 82 7.92 -6.23 -3.47
C GLU A 82 8.27 -4.86 -2.88
N GLU A 83 8.78 -3.91 -3.68
CA GLU A 83 9.03 -2.54 -3.21
C GLU A 83 7.75 -1.82 -2.76
N ALA A 84 6.66 -1.93 -3.53
CA ALA A 84 5.36 -1.39 -3.15
C ALA A 84 4.85 -2.02 -1.84
N ALA A 85 4.89 -3.35 -1.72
CA ALA A 85 4.49 -4.07 -0.51
C ALA A 85 5.34 -3.71 0.72
N ARG A 86 6.66 -3.54 0.54
CA ARG A 86 7.60 -3.16 1.61
C ARG A 86 7.33 -1.75 2.14
N LYS A 87 7.08 -0.78 1.24
CA LYS A 87 6.65 0.59 1.61
C LYS A 87 5.33 0.59 2.36
N ALA A 88 4.33 -0.16 1.86
CA ALA A 88 3.02 -0.29 2.50
C ALA A 88 3.12 -0.90 3.91
N HIS A 89 3.94 -1.92 4.09
CA HIS A 89 4.16 -2.55 5.39
C HIS A 89 4.89 -1.63 6.38
N GLN A 90 5.89 -0.88 5.92
CA GLN A 90 6.60 0.11 6.76
C GLN A 90 5.65 1.23 7.23
N LEU A 91 4.78 1.73 6.36
CA LEU A 91 3.73 2.69 6.74
C LEU A 91 2.78 2.09 7.78
N TRP A 92 2.30 0.87 7.56
CA TRP A 92 1.41 0.17 8.50
C TRP A 92 2.03 -0.02 9.88
N LEU A 93 3.30 -0.45 9.95
CA LEU A 93 4.05 -0.57 11.21
C LEU A 93 4.20 0.78 11.92
N SER A 94 4.51 1.85 11.18
CA SER A 94 4.67 3.20 11.73
C SER A 94 3.35 3.74 12.32
N VAL A 95 2.23 3.49 11.63
CA VAL A 95 0.90 3.91 12.07
C VAL A 95 0.39 3.07 13.25
N GLU A 96 0.64 1.76 13.32
CA GLU A 96 0.25 0.98 14.50
C GLU A 96 1.17 1.24 15.70
N ALA A 97 2.43 1.62 15.49
CA ALA A 97 3.29 2.14 16.55
C ALA A 97 2.72 3.46 17.12
N LEU A 98 2.30 4.40 16.26
CA LEU A 98 1.61 5.62 16.67
C LEU A 98 0.31 5.31 17.44
N ASN A 99 -0.52 4.38 16.92
CA ASN A 99 -1.73 3.90 17.57
C ASN A 99 -1.45 3.27 18.95
N TYR A 100 -0.36 2.52 19.08
CA TYR A 100 0.11 1.95 20.35
C TYR A 100 0.54 3.05 21.34
N THR A 101 1.30 4.06 20.91
CA THR A 101 1.67 5.21 21.78
C THR A 101 0.46 6.03 22.23
N LEU A 102 -0.62 6.09 21.44
CA LEU A 102 -1.87 6.72 21.86
C LEU A 102 -2.65 5.87 22.89
N LYS A 103 -2.58 4.53 22.77
CA LYS A 103 -3.22 3.57 23.70
C LYS A 103 -2.48 3.42 25.04
N THR A 104 -1.15 3.63 25.09
CA THR A 104 -0.35 3.51 26.32
C THR A 104 -0.36 4.75 27.22
N ALA A 105 -1.20 5.74 26.90
CA ALA A 105 -1.45 6.93 27.71
C ALA A 105 -1.88 6.56 29.15
N GLY A 106 -1.30 7.27 30.14
CA GLY A 106 -1.52 6.98 31.56
C GLY A 106 -2.93 7.27 32.07
N THR A 107 -3.21 6.83 33.30
CA THR A 107 -4.48 7.12 34.00
C THR A 107 -4.56 8.57 34.48
N GLU A 108 -3.43 9.21 34.77
CA GLU A 108 -3.36 10.58 35.30
C GLU A 108 -2.41 11.50 34.51
N SER A 109 -1.39 10.95 33.83
CA SER A 109 -0.51 11.68 32.92
C SER A 109 -1.06 11.65 31.48
N PRO A 110 -0.69 12.62 30.62
CA PRO A 110 -0.78 12.41 29.17
C PRO A 110 0.12 11.23 28.75
N SER A 111 0.02 10.81 27.49
CA SER A 111 0.97 9.86 26.91
C SER A 111 2.38 10.44 26.76
N MET A 112 3.31 9.58 26.35
CA MET A 112 4.59 10.01 25.78
C MET A 112 4.36 10.93 24.56
N PRO A 113 5.29 11.83 24.22
CA PRO A 113 5.17 12.69 23.03
C PRO A 113 4.98 11.86 21.76
N LEU A 114 4.07 12.31 20.89
CA LEU A 114 3.78 11.64 19.61
C LEU A 114 4.78 12.02 18.50
N GLU A 115 5.68 12.98 18.75
CA GLU A 115 6.64 13.52 17.77
C GLU A 115 7.46 12.42 17.05
N ASP A 116 8.19 11.57 17.78
CA ASP A 116 9.00 10.47 17.21
C ASP A 116 8.18 9.51 16.32
N ALA A 117 6.97 9.15 16.76
CA ALA A 117 6.09 8.24 16.04
C ALA A 117 5.45 8.92 14.80
N ALA A 118 5.14 10.21 14.89
CA ALA A 118 4.68 11.00 13.76
C ALA A 118 5.81 11.27 12.75
N ASP A 119 7.07 11.34 13.18
CA ASP A 119 8.24 11.41 12.28
C ASP A 119 8.46 10.07 11.54
N ALA A 120 8.28 8.93 12.22
CA ALA A 120 8.30 7.62 11.57
C ALA A 120 7.19 7.46 10.50
N VAL A 121 5.99 7.99 10.76
CA VAL A 121 4.93 8.07 9.74
C VAL A 121 5.33 9.03 8.61
N ARG A 122 5.79 10.26 8.91
CA ARG A 122 6.25 11.21 7.87
C ARG A 122 7.34 10.61 6.97
N ALA A 123 8.30 9.89 7.54
CA ALA A 123 9.38 9.22 6.81
C ALA A 123 8.92 8.03 5.92
N SER A 124 7.78 7.41 6.22
CA SER A 124 7.18 6.35 5.38
C SER A 124 6.12 6.87 4.39
N CYS A 125 5.74 8.15 4.49
CA CYS A 125 4.73 8.78 3.63
C CYS A 125 5.27 9.58 2.44
N VAL A 126 6.59 9.65 2.22
CA VAL A 126 7.24 10.60 1.27
C VAL A 126 6.64 10.58 -0.15
N ASP A 127 6.20 9.41 -0.63
CA ASP A 127 5.60 9.24 -1.97
C ASP A 127 4.09 9.58 -2.04
N ASN A 128 3.46 10.09 -0.95
CA ASN A 128 2.01 10.23 -0.88
C ASN A 128 1.49 11.49 -0.16
N ASP A 129 1.01 12.46 -0.95
CA ASP A 129 0.44 13.73 -0.49
C ASP A 129 -0.68 13.59 0.56
N PHE A 130 -1.55 12.58 0.45
CA PHE A 130 -2.67 12.40 1.38
C PHE A 130 -2.20 11.94 2.76
N ALA A 131 -1.28 10.96 2.80
CA ALA A 131 -0.72 10.48 4.05
C ALA A 131 0.23 11.51 4.71
N LEU A 132 0.94 12.31 3.91
CA LEU A 132 1.68 13.49 4.39
C LEU A 132 0.76 14.57 4.95
N ALA A 133 -0.33 14.91 4.25
CA ALA A 133 -1.31 15.88 4.73
C ALA A 133 -1.98 15.45 6.05
N LEU A 134 -2.30 14.16 6.21
CA LEU A 134 -2.78 13.63 7.48
C LEU A 134 -1.71 13.71 8.59
N ALA A 135 -0.46 13.36 8.30
CA ALA A 135 0.61 13.44 9.30
C ALA A 135 0.94 14.90 9.72
N LEU A 136 0.75 15.86 8.81
CA LEU A 136 0.87 17.31 9.09
C LEU A 136 -0.38 17.90 9.74
N ALA A 137 -1.53 17.21 9.72
CA ALA A 137 -2.77 17.63 10.39
C ALA A 137 -2.82 17.25 11.88
N LEU A 138 -1.78 16.59 12.42
CA LEU A 138 -1.66 16.32 13.86
C LEU A 138 -1.38 17.63 14.62
N PRO A 139 -2.18 17.98 15.67
CA PRO A 139 -1.94 19.19 16.44
C PRO A 139 -0.55 19.22 17.09
N GLU A 140 0.19 20.32 16.98
CA GLU A 140 1.55 20.44 17.58
C GLU A 140 1.58 20.12 19.08
N GLU A 141 0.51 20.46 19.80
CA GLU A 141 0.38 20.16 21.24
C GLU A 141 0.37 18.64 21.48
N SER A 142 -0.31 17.86 20.62
CA SER A 142 -0.34 16.40 20.71
C SER A 142 1.05 15.77 20.48
N LEU A 143 1.83 16.33 19.55
CA LEU A 143 3.19 15.88 19.25
C LEU A 143 4.12 16.12 20.45
N LYS A 144 4.11 17.33 21.02
CA LYS A 144 5.08 17.78 22.04
C LYS A 144 4.74 17.34 23.45
N ARG A 145 3.45 17.24 23.81
CA ARG A 145 2.97 16.96 25.17
C ARG A 145 2.40 15.55 25.34
N GLY A 146 2.08 14.87 24.24
CA GLY A 146 1.26 13.66 24.27
C GLY A 146 -0.22 13.98 24.49
N VAL A 147 -1.04 12.94 24.52
CA VAL A 147 -2.52 13.03 24.55
C VAL A 147 -3.08 12.32 25.79
N TYR A 148 -4.17 12.82 26.35
CA TYR A 148 -4.86 12.21 27.50
C TYR A 148 -5.68 10.98 27.08
N SER A 149 -5.56 9.90 27.85
CA SER A 149 -6.40 8.71 27.71
C SER A 149 -7.87 9.03 28.01
N GLU A 150 -8.80 8.34 27.36
CA GLU A 150 -10.25 8.49 27.64
C GLU A 150 -10.57 8.20 29.12
N ALA A 151 -9.85 7.25 29.75
CA ALA A 151 -9.95 6.96 31.18
C ALA A 151 -9.52 8.17 32.04
N SER A 152 -8.41 8.83 31.71
CA SER A 152 -7.96 10.05 32.41
C SER A 152 -8.91 11.23 32.21
N LEU A 153 -9.50 11.39 31.01
CA LEU A 153 -10.52 12.40 30.74
C LEU A 153 -11.82 12.12 31.51
N ARG A 154 -12.26 10.87 31.61
CA ARG A 154 -13.40 10.43 32.45
C ARG A 154 -13.12 10.73 33.94
N ALA A 155 -11.92 10.43 34.44
CA ALA A 155 -11.51 10.73 35.81
C ALA A 155 -11.48 12.25 36.10
N ARG A 156 -10.86 13.05 35.22
CA ARG A 156 -10.87 14.52 35.29
C ARG A 156 -12.30 15.06 35.26
N PHE A 157 -13.16 14.56 34.37
CA PHE A 157 -14.56 14.99 34.30
C PHE A 157 -15.31 14.71 35.60
N ASN A 158 -15.14 13.54 36.23
CA ASN A 158 -15.83 13.21 37.48
C ASN A 158 -15.50 14.18 38.63
N SER A 159 -14.26 14.67 38.71
CA SER A 159 -13.91 15.73 39.67
C SER A 159 -14.52 17.09 39.29
N LEU A 160 -14.40 17.50 38.02
CA LEU A 160 -14.95 18.76 37.50
C LEU A 160 -16.48 18.82 37.57
N ARG A 161 -17.18 17.71 37.37
CA ARG A 161 -18.65 17.57 37.47
C ARG A 161 -19.17 18.03 38.83
N SER A 162 -18.40 17.81 39.91
CA SER A 162 -18.74 18.29 41.26
C SER A 162 -18.60 19.82 41.42
N LEU A 163 -17.70 20.44 40.65
CA LEU A 163 -17.47 21.89 40.65
C LEU A 163 -18.46 22.59 39.71
N ALA A 164 -18.60 22.11 38.48
CA ALA A 164 -19.57 22.57 37.51
C ALA A 164 -21.00 22.55 38.08
N ARG A 165 -21.38 21.50 38.82
CA ARG A 165 -22.70 21.43 39.49
C ARG A 165 -22.96 22.59 40.48
N ARG A 166 -21.95 23.04 41.24
CA ARG A 166 -22.08 24.17 42.19
C ARG A 166 -22.28 25.52 41.50
N VAL A 167 -21.92 25.57 40.22
CA VAL A 167 -21.83 26.77 39.38
C VAL A 167 -22.88 26.74 38.25
N ALA A 168 -23.57 25.61 38.05
CA ALA A 168 -24.51 25.32 36.95
C ALA A 168 -25.72 26.27 36.82
N LEU A 169 -26.04 27.02 37.88
CA LEU A 169 -27.13 27.99 37.94
C LEU A 169 -26.68 29.45 37.77
N ILE A 170 -25.39 29.70 37.49
CA ILE A 170 -24.82 31.05 37.39
C ILE A 170 -24.73 31.46 35.91
N ASP A 171 -25.73 32.21 35.49
CA ASP A 171 -25.85 32.78 34.15
C ASP A 171 -25.03 34.08 33.99
N GLU A 172 -24.62 34.39 32.76
CA GLU A 172 -23.56 35.37 32.42
C GLU A 172 -23.91 36.85 32.74
N SER A 173 -25.14 37.11 33.19
CA SER A 173 -25.67 38.46 33.44
C SER A 173 -25.88 38.79 34.93
N HIS A 174 -25.65 37.86 35.86
CA HIS A 174 -26.12 37.95 37.25
C HIS A 174 -25.04 37.74 38.32
N ASN A 175 -24.03 38.62 38.28
CA ASN A 175 -22.76 38.51 39.00
C ASN A 175 -22.83 38.83 40.52
N THR A 176 -23.95 38.56 41.19
CA THR A 176 -24.17 38.95 42.59
C THR A 176 -23.72 37.86 43.55
N LEU A 177 -22.91 38.20 44.57
CA LEU A 177 -22.37 37.24 45.56
C LEU A 177 -23.43 36.37 46.27
N TYR A 178 -24.63 36.91 46.49
CA TYR A 178 -25.76 36.18 47.04
C TYR A 178 -26.25 35.03 46.14
N GLN A 179 -26.09 35.17 44.82
CA GLN A 179 -26.50 34.19 43.83
C GLN A 179 -25.52 33.01 43.74
N TYR A 180 -24.22 33.25 43.96
CA TYR A 180 -23.22 32.20 44.22
C TYR A 180 -23.53 31.42 45.51
N PHE A 181 -23.97 32.10 46.57
CA PHE A 181 -24.39 31.43 47.81
C PHE A 181 -25.63 30.56 47.59
N LEU A 182 -26.64 31.05 46.85
CA LEU A 182 -27.82 30.26 46.51
C LEU A 182 -27.51 29.09 45.57
N SER A 183 -26.65 29.25 44.55
CA SER A 183 -26.28 28.14 43.66
C SER A 183 -25.54 27.03 44.42
N TYR A 184 -24.65 27.41 45.35
CA TYR A 184 -23.93 26.45 46.20
C TYR A 184 -24.88 25.73 47.17
N LEU A 185 -25.83 26.46 47.77
CA LEU A 185 -26.83 25.89 48.68
C LEU A 185 -27.79 24.96 47.94
N GLN A 186 -28.30 25.36 46.77
CA GLN A 186 -29.16 24.55 45.91
C GLN A 186 -28.43 23.30 45.39
N ALA A 187 -27.18 23.42 44.94
CA ALA A 187 -26.37 22.29 44.48
C ALA A 187 -25.98 21.31 45.61
N ALA A 188 -26.05 21.74 46.87
CA ALA A 188 -25.89 20.88 48.04
C ALA A 188 -27.22 20.25 48.53
N LEU A 189 -28.37 20.75 48.06
CA LEU A 189 -29.71 20.33 48.50
C LEU A 189 -30.46 19.52 47.43
N LEU A 190 -30.11 19.68 46.15
CA LEU A 190 -30.52 18.80 45.06
C LEU A 190 -29.79 17.45 45.15
N PHE A 191 -30.50 16.43 45.64
CA PHE A 191 -30.03 15.05 45.61
C PHE A 191 -29.88 14.53 44.17
N GLU A 192 -28.87 13.69 43.96
CA GLU A 192 -28.50 13.19 42.64
C GLU A 192 -29.37 12.00 42.21
N ASN A 193 -30.36 12.29 41.36
CA ASN A 193 -31.05 11.25 40.59
C ASN A 193 -30.04 10.54 39.67
N GLN A 194 -30.06 9.21 39.71
CA GLN A 194 -29.07 8.34 39.09
C GLN A 194 -29.25 8.33 37.55
N GLN A 195 -28.16 8.61 36.83
CA GLN A 195 -27.86 8.13 35.47
C GLN A 195 -29.07 7.93 34.53
N GLU A 196 -29.80 9.02 34.24
CA GLU A 196 -30.78 9.01 33.16
C GLU A 196 -30.04 8.96 31.81
N ALA A 197 -30.45 8.06 30.91
CA ALA A 197 -29.86 7.92 29.59
C ALA A 197 -30.28 9.11 28.69
N PRO A 198 -29.40 9.65 27.83
CA PRO A 198 -29.74 10.76 26.95
C PRO A 198 -30.83 10.35 25.95
N PRO A 199 -31.93 11.12 25.81
CA PRO A 199 -32.95 10.84 24.81
C PRO A 199 -32.41 11.08 23.40
N THR A 200 -32.87 10.27 22.43
CA THR A 200 -32.42 10.28 21.03
C THR A 200 -32.68 11.60 20.29
N GLN A 201 -33.50 12.49 20.86
CA GLN A 201 -33.79 13.83 20.36
C GLN A 201 -33.69 14.83 21.51
N LEU A 202 -32.63 15.64 21.51
CA LEU A 202 -32.39 16.70 22.49
C LEU A 202 -33.03 18.00 21.99
N HIS A 203 -34.24 18.30 22.46
CA HIS A 203 -34.91 19.58 22.18
C HIS A 203 -34.28 20.70 23.00
N SER A 204 -33.97 21.83 22.35
CA SER A 204 -33.18 22.93 22.92
C SER A 204 -33.81 23.66 24.10
N GLU A 205 -35.07 23.39 24.42
CA GLU A 205 -35.86 24.12 25.42
C GLU A 205 -35.99 23.39 26.77
N ASP A 206 -35.61 22.10 26.86
CA ASP A 206 -35.63 21.28 28.08
C ASP A 206 -34.23 21.04 28.72
N LEU A 207 -33.20 21.70 28.17
CA LEU A 207 -31.78 21.47 28.44
C LEU A 207 -31.27 22.23 29.68
N ASP A 208 -31.72 21.78 30.85
CA ASP A 208 -31.13 22.16 32.14
C ASP A 208 -29.64 21.73 32.22
N SER A 209 -28.77 22.64 32.68
CA SER A 209 -27.35 22.40 32.95
C SER A 209 -27.10 21.15 33.81
N PHE A 210 -27.99 20.84 34.76
CA PHE A 210 -27.88 19.63 35.57
C PHE A 210 -28.09 18.34 34.75
N LYS A 211 -29.07 18.33 33.82
CA LYS A 211 -29.32 17.20 32.90
C LYS A 211 -28.16 17.02 31.92
N LEU A 212 -27.61 18.10 31.37
CA LEU A 212 -26.42 18.05 30.51
C LEU A 212 -25.22 17.41 31.24
N LEU A 213 -25.01 17.74 32.52
CA LEU A 213 -23.96 17.14 33.35
C LEU A 213 -24.23 15.69 33.78
N SER A 214 -25.47 15.19 33.76
CA SER A 214 -25.77 13.75 33.92
C SER A 214 -25.63 12.99 32.60
N TYR A 215 -26.15 13.51 31.49
CA TYR A 215 -26.02 12.88 30.18
C TYR A 215 -24.56 12.80 29.73
N ALA A 216 -23.74 13.84 29.97
CA ALA A 216 -22.31 13.80 29.69
C ALA A 216 -21.57 12.75 30.54
N SER A 217 -21.96 12.58 31.82
CA SER A 217 -21.43 11.50 32.68
C SER A 217 -21.77 10.13 32.11
N TYR A 218 -23.04 9.93 31.72
CA TYR A 218 -23.52 8.68 31.13
C TYR A 218 -22.77 8.35 29.83
N CYS A 219 -22.65 9.31 28.89
CA CYS A 219 -21.91 9.13 27.64
C CYS A 219 -20.44 8.79 27.90
N LEU A 220 -19.76 9.50 28.81
CA LEU A 220 -18.40 9.16 29.21
C LEU A 220 -18.32 7.75 29.78
N GLU A 221 -19.23 7.36 30.67
CA GLU A 221 -19.25 6.03 31.27
C GLU A 221 -19.37 4.91 30.23
N HIS A 222 -20.10 5.13 29.13
CA HIS A 222 -20.27 4.19 28.02
C HIS A 222 -19.16 4.23 26.95
N GLY A 223 -18.26 5.23 26.99
CA GLY A 223 -17.14 5.39 26.05
C GLY A 223 -17.35 6.46 24.96
N ASP A 224 -18.51 7.11 24.93
CA ASP A 224 -18.89 8.10 23.91
C ASP A 224 -18.32 9.49 24.21
N LEU A 225 -16.98 9.62 24.20
CA LEU A 225 -16.27 10.89 24.43
C LEU A 225 -16.74 12.01 23.47
N GLU A 226 -17.08 11.67 22.23
CA GLU A 226 -17.64 12.62 21.27
C GLU A 226 -19.00 13.20 21.71
N LEU A 227 -19.92 12.35 22.18
CA LEU A 227 -21.25 12.80 22.60
C LEU A 227 -21.15 13.58 23.90
N ALA A 228 -20.29 13.15 24.82
CA ALA A 228 -19.97 13.90 26.03
C ALA A 228 -19.40 15.29 25.71
N ALA A 229 -18.42 15.40 24.81
CA ALA A 229 -17.86 16.69 24.40
C ALA A 229 -18.92 17.61 23.76
N LYS A 230 -19.82 17.05 22.94
CA LYS A 230 -20.94 17.79 22.33
C LYS A 230 -21.94 18.30 23.39
N LEU A 231 -22.31 17.47 24.38
CA LEU A 231 -23.20 17.83 25.50
C LEU A 231 -22.57 18.88 26.43
N VAL A 232 -21.30 18.71 26.81
CA VAL A 232 -20.57 19.64 27.68
C VAL A 232 -20.38 21.00 26.99
N ASN A 233 -20.21 21.01 25.67
CA ASN A 233 -20.15 22.24 24.86
C ASN A 233 -21.50 22.99 24.76
N GLN A 234 -22.63 22.38 25.15
CA GLN A 234 -23.93 23.05 25.23
C GLN A 234 -24.16 23.80 26.56
N LEU A 235 -23.29 23.58 27.56
CA LEU A 235 -23.32 24.34 28.82
C LEU A 235 -23.08 25.84 28.57
N ARG A 236 -23.59 26.68 29.47
CA ARG A 236 -23.50 28.14 29.42
C ARG A 236 -23.01 28.70 30.76
N GLY A 237 -22.66 29.99 30.81
CA GLY A 237 -22.27 30.62 32.05
C GLY A 237 -20.97 30.10 32.65
N GLU A 238 -20.78 30.36 33.93
CA GLU A 238 -19.55 29.99 34.65
C GLU A 238 -19.30 28.47 34.66
N ALA A 239 -20.35 27.64 34.52
CA ALA A 239 -20.21 26.19 34.43
C ALA A 239 -19.55 25.73 33.12
N ARG A 240 -19.71 26.47 32.02
CA ARG A 240 -18.96 26.23 30.79
C ARG A 240 -17.47 26.52 31.00
N ARG A 241 -17.14 27.63 31.66
CA ARG A 241 -15.77 28.08 31.94
C ARG A 241 -15.01 27.06 32.81
N VAL A 242 -15.67 26.51 33.83
CA VAL A 242 -15.11 25.44 34.70
C VAL A 242 -14.73 24.16 33.94
N VAL A 243 -15.35 23.89 32.78
CA VAL A 243 -15.10 22.69 31.98
C VAL A 243 -14.41 23.03 30.64
N GLU A 244 -14.00 24.28 30.43
CA GLU A 244 -13.32 24.74 29.20
C GLU A 244 -11.94 24.06 29.05
N ASP A 245 -11.16 24.02 30.12
CA ASP A 245 -9.87 23.29 30.24
C ASP A 245 -9.98 21.76 30.08
N TRP A 246 -11.20 21.21 30.05
CA TRP A 246 -11.47 19.81 29.75
C TRP A 246 -11.99 19.63 28.33
N LEU A 247 -12.79 20.57 27.82
CA LEU A 247 -13.25 20.59 26.43
C LEU A 247 -12.08 20.77 25.44
N THR A 248 -11.07 21.57 25.77
CA THR A 248 -9.85 21.74 24.95
C THR A 248 -9.08 20.43 24.84
N GLU A 249 -8.76 19.82 25.99
CA GLU A 249 -8.04 18.54 26.07
C GLU A 249 -8.83 17.39 25.40
N ALA A 250 -10.15 17.35 25.59
CA ALA A 250 -11.00 16.35 24.94
C ALA A 250 -11.06 16.53 23.41
N ARG A 251 -11.07 17.77 22.90
CA ARG A 251 -10.97 18.04 21.46
C ARG A 251 -9.62 17.60 20.90
N LEU A 252 -8.51 17.94 21.55
CA LEU A 252 -7.16 17.50 21.15
C LEU A 252 -7.07 15.96 21.11
N THR A 253 -7.64 15.26 22.08
CA THR A 253 -7.74 13.79 22.06
C THR A 253 -8.57 13.27 20.88
N LEU A 254 -9.72 13.88 20.60
CA LEU A 254 -10.60 13.47 19.50
C LEU A 254 -10.01 13.75 18.12
N GLU A 255 -9.43 14.94 17.90
CA GLU A 255 -8.75 15.35 16.66
C GLU A 255 -7.57 14.42 16.36
N THR A 256 -6.70 14.19 17.34
CA THR A 256 -5.56 13.26 17.20
C THR A 256 -6.04 11.84 16.90
N ARG A 257 -7.05 11.34 17.63
CA ARG A 257 -7.63 10.01 17.39
C ARG A 257 -8.27 9.90 16.01
N GLN A 258 -8.93 10.93 15.51
CA GLN A 258 -9.52 10.96 14.18
C GLN A 258 -8.44 10.86 13.09
N VAL A 259 -7.37 11.66 13.19
CA VAL A 259 -6.24 11.61 12.24
C VAL A 259 -5.55 10.24 12.27
N VAL A 260 -5.26 9.70 13.46
CA VAL A 260 -4.67 8.35 13.62
C VAL A 260 -5.60 7.25 13.06
N SER A 261 -6.92 7.38 13.24
CA SER A 261 -7.89 6.45 12.67
C SER A 261 -7.96 6.52 11.13
N LEU A 262 -7.82 7.71 10.55
CA LEU A 262 -7.76 7.89 9.09
C LEU A 262 -6.45 7.34 8.51
N LEU A 263 -5.31 7.61 9.17
CA LEU A 263 -4.01 7.01 8.82
C LEU A 263 -4.06 5.48 8.90
N SER A 264 -4.70 4.92 9.94
CA SER A 264 -4.82 3.46 10.09
C SER A 264 -5.73 2.85 9.01
N ALA A 265 -6.89 3.46 8.73
CA ALA A 265 -7.75 3.02 7.63
C ALA A 265 -7.03 3.10 6.27
N TYR A 266 -6.26 4.16 6.04
CA TYR A 266 -5.46 4.34 4.82
C TYR A 266 -4.35 3.30 4.70
N ALA A 267 -3.52 3.09 5.74
CA ALA A 267 -2.43 2.13 5.72
C ALA A 267 -2.93 0.69 5.52
N ASN A 268 -4.07 0.32 6.13
CA ASN A 268 -4.73 -0.97 5.88
C ASN A 268 -5.22 -1.09 4.42
N ALA A 269 -5.79 -0.03 3.84
CA ALA A 269 -6.25 -0.04 2.45
C ALA A 269 -5.09 -0.16 1.45
N VAL A 270 -3.97 0.56 1.68
CA VAL A 270 -2.76 0.45 0.85
C VAL A 270 -2.14 -0.95 0.96
N GLY A 271 -2.03 -1.50 2.18
CA GLY A 271 -1.54 -2.86 2.39
C GLY A 271 -2.36 -3.89 1.61
N LEU A 272 -3.69 -3.85 1.73
CA LEU A 272 -4.59 -4.72 0.97
C LEU A 272 -4.42 -4.55 -0.56
N GLY A 273 -4.25 -3.31 -1.03
CA GLY A 273 -3.97 -3.02 -2.44
C GLY A 273 -2.70 -3.71 -2.95
N THR A 274 -1.61 -3.68 -2.18
CA THR A 274 -0.35 -4.35 -2.57
C THR A 274 -0.45 -5.88 -2.59
N THR A 275 -1.34 -6.48 -1.79
CA THR A 275 -1.56 -7.94 -1.80
C THR A 275 -2.43 -8.47 -2.95
N GLN A 276 -2.91 -7.59 -3.83
CA GLN A 276 -3.70 -7.96 -5.02
C GLN A 276 -2.94 -7.80 -6.34
N ALA A 277 -1.65 -7.45 -6.30
CA ALA A 277 -0.78 -7.56 -7.46
C ALA A 277 -0.56 -9.06 -7.82
N PRO A 278 -0.70 -9.47 -9.10
CA PRO A 278 -0.52 -10.85 -9.55
C PRO A 278 0.95 -11.28 -9.69
#